data_AF-A0A6M3M2N9-F1
#
_entry.id   AF-A0A6M3M2N9-F1
#
_cell.length_a   1.000
_cell.length_b   1.000
_cell.length_c   1.000
_cell.angle_alpha   90.00
_cell.angle_beta   90.00
_cell.angle_gamma   90.00
#
_symmetry.space_group_name_H-M   'P 1'
#
loop_
_entity.id
_entity.type
_entity.pdbx_description
1 polymer ?
#
loop_
_entity_poly.entity_id
_entity_poly.type
_entity_poly.pdbx_seq_one_letter_code
_entity_poly.pdbx_strand_id
1 'polypeptide(L)'
;MSYNSLLIELCDLVQVTETKWGDRTESTTVGVPCRFVWKQRIVRNMQGEEQMSAGRVFFKTGVTIKATTKILFDGERFAVLQIRKPADSTARHHIEVDIA
;
A
#
# COMPACT_ATOMS: atom_id res chain seq x y z
N MET A 1 -15.97 -3.59 18.15
CA MET A 1 -15.77 -2.58 17.09
C MET A 1 -15.34 -3.31 15.82
N SER A 2 -15.90 -2.98 14.65
CA SER A 2 -15.58 -3.66 13.37
C SER A 2 -14.31 -3.09 12.77
N TYR A 3 -13.40 -3.95 12.29
CA TYR A 3 -12.16 -3.51 11.61
C TYR A 3 -12.43 -2.56 10.42
N ASN A 4 -13.58 -2.70 9.76
CA ASN A 4 -13.95 -1.83 8.64
C ASN A 4 -14.08 -0.35 9.05
N SER A 5 -14.40 -0.02 10.31
CA SER A 5 -14.48 1.39 10.75
C SER A 5 -13.10 2.04 10.93
N LEU A 6 -12.01 1.27 10.86
CA LEU A 6 -10.65 1.77 10.95
C LEU A 6 -10.02 2.06 9.58
N LEU A 7 -10.63 1.57 8.49
CA LEU A 7 -10.24 1.83 7.10
C LEU A 7 -10.91 3.13 6.63
N ILE A 8 -10.24 4.25 6.86
CA ILE A 8 -10.79 5.59 6.66
C ILE A 8 -10.37 6.22 5.33
N GLU A 9 -9.43 5.61 4.62
CA GLU A 9 -8.80 6.15 3.42
C GLU A 9 -9.02 5.25 2.21
N LEU A 10 -8.93 5.84 1.01
CA LEU A 10 -8.99 5.13 -0.26
C LEU A 10 -7.65 5.30 -0.98
N CYS A 11 -7.10 4.21 -1.50
CA CYS A 11 -5.91 4.23 -2.34
C CYS A 11 -6.10 3.37 -3.58
N ASP A 12 -5.29 3.63 -4.60
CA ASP A 12 -5.29 2.81 -5.82
C ASP A 12 -4.10 1.87 -5.82
N LEU A 13 -4.31 0.63 -6.25
CA LEU A 13 -3.26 -0.37 -6.37
C LEU A 13 -2.90 -0.56 -7.84
N VAL A 14 -1.66 -0.27 -8.19
CA VAL A 14 -1.14 -0.49 -9.55
C VAL A 14 -0.28 -1.74 -9.53
N GLN A 15 -0.75 -2.79 -10.20
CA GLN A 15 0.01 -4.03 -10.37
C GLN A 15 0.60 -4.07 -11.77
N VAL A 16 1.92 -4.22 -11.84
CA VAL A 16 2.62 -4.49 -13.10
C VAL A 16 2.82 -5.99 -13.20
N THR A 17 2.34 -6.56 -14.30
CA THR A 17 2.58 -7.96 -14.66
C THR A 17 3.35 -8.01 -15.97
N GLU A 18 4.40 -8.84 -16.00
CA GLU A 18 5.16 -9.11 -17.21
C GLU A 18 4.73 -10.47 -17.76
N THR A 19 4.35 -10.50 -19.03
CA THR A 19 4.10 -11.76 -19.73
C THR A 19 5.42 -12.46 -20.03
N LYS A 20 5.36 -13.76 -20.38
CA LYS A 20 6.55 -14.54 -20.78
C LYS A 20 7.29 -13.97 -21.99
N TRP A 21 6.67 -13.05 -22.73
CA TRP A 21 7.20 -12.42 -23.93
C TRP A 21 7.69 -10.99 -23.70
N GLY A 22 7.69 -10.51 -22.44
CA GLY A 22 8.18 -9.18 -22.08
C GLY A 22 7.15 -8.06 -22.15
N ASP A 23 5.91 -8.35 -22.54
CA ASP A 23 4.85 -7.35 -22.56
C ASP A 23 4.44 -6.99 -21.12
N ARG A 24 4.53 -5.70 -20.80
CA ARG A 24 4.10 -5.14 -19.52
C ARG A 24 2.63 -4.79 -19.59
N THR A 25 1.83 -5.44 -18.75
CA THR A 25 0.43 -5.06 -18.53
C THR A 25 0.30 -4.46 -17.14
N GLU A 26 -0.18 -3.22 -17.07
CA GLU A 26 -0.53 -2.54 -15.83
C GLU A 26 -2.03 -2.71 -15.56
N SER A 27 -2.38 -3.19 -14.37
CA SER A 27 -3.77 -3.24 -13.90
C SER A 27 -3.91 -2.36 -12.67
N THR A 28 -4.86 -1.42 -12.71
CA THR A 28 -5.14 -0.51 -11.60
C THR A 28 -6.46 -0.90 -10.93
N THR A 29 -6.39 -1.20 -9.63
CA THR A 29 -7.57 -1.37 -8.78
C THR A 29 -7.82 -0.05 -8.06
N VAL A 30 -8.91 0.62 -8.39
CA VAL A 30 -9.25 1.96 -7.88
C VAL A 30 -10.09 1.87 -6.61
N GLY A 31 -9.85 2.77 -5.65
CA GLY A 31 -10.71 2.96 -4.49
C GLY A 31 -10.64 1.83 -3.46
N VAL A 32 -9.45 1.30 -3.21
CA VAL A 32 -9.24 0.24 -2.21
C VAL A 32 -9.24 0.85 -0.81
N PRO A 33 -10.12 0.40 0.10
CA PRO A 33 -10.17 0.90 1.46
C PRO A 33 -8.94 0.46 2.25
N CYS A 34 -8.25 1.44 2.84
CA CYS A 34 -7.01 1.27 3.56
C CYS A 34 -6.94 2.22 4.77
N ARG A 35 -5.89 2.06 5.56
CA ARG A 35 -5.49 3.01 6.59
C ARG A 35 -4.00 3.21 6.52
N PHE A 36 -3.54 4.45 6.35
CA PHE A 36 -2.14 4.79 6.46
C PHE A 36 -1.77 5.11 7.91
N VAL A 37 -0.59 4.64 8.31
CA VAL A 37 0.09 5.02 9.54
C VAL A 37 1.50 5.40 9.13
N TRP A 38 1.74 6.70 9.06
CA TRP A 38 3.05 7.26 8.72
C TRP A 38 4.07 6.94 9.81
N LYS A 39 5.27 6.54 9.42
CA LYS A 39 6.42 6.57 10.32
C LYS A 39 6.98 7.98 10.24
N GLN A 40 7.33 8.58 11.38
CA GLN A 40 7.74 10.00 11.52
C GLN A 40 9.06 10.39 10.81
N ARG A 41 9.46 9.70 9.74
CA ARG A 41 10.64 10.06 8.97
C ARG A 41 10.23 11.04 7.88
N ILE A 42 10.25 12.32 8.25
CA ILE A 42 10.22 13.42 7.28
C ILE A 42 11.54 13.39 6.53
N VAL A 43 11.48 13.22 5.21
CA VAL A 43 12.66 13.29 4.33
C VAL A 43 12.49 14.49 3.42
N ARG A 44 13.55 15.27 3.25
CA ARG A 44 13.53 16.39 2.30
C ARG A 44 13.73 15.86 0.89
N ASN A 45 12.85 16.24 -0.03
CA ASN A 45 13.04 15.97 -1.46
C ASN A 45 14.19 16.82 -2.02
N MET A 46 14.56 16.63 -3.29
CA MET A 46 15.66 17.38 -3.92
C MET A 46 15.37 18.88 -4.03
N GLN A 47 14.11 19.28 -3.89
CA GLN A 47 13.62 20.65 -3.87
C GLN A 47 13.59 21.25 -2.45
N GLY A 48 13.95 20.47 -1.42
CA GLY A 48 13.99 20.91 -0.03
C GLY A 48 12.65 20.83 0.73
N GLU A 49 11.60 20.30 0.09
CA GLU A 49 10.28 20.13 0.70
C GLU A 49 10.25 18.89 1.57
N GLU A 50 9.57 18.99 2.72
CA GLU A 50 9.40 17.90 3.67
C GLU A 50 8.33 16.92 3.17
N GLN A 51 8.76 15.73 2.75
CA GLN A 51 7.88 14.66 2.29
C GLN A 51 7.89 13.48 3.27
N MET A 52 6.72 12.84 3.43
CA MET A 52 6.60 11.63 4.22
C MET A 52 7.07 10.43 3.40
N SER A 53 8.30 9.98 3.64
CA SER A 53 8.93 8.99 2.76
C SER A 53 8.60 7.54 3.09
N ALA A 54 7.93 7.26 4.20
CA ALA A 54 7.74 5.89 4.66
C ALA A 54 6.54 5.76 5.58
N GLY A 55 5.81 4.67 5.42
CA GLY A 55 4.61 4.41 6.18
C GLY A 55 4.30 2.93 6.27
N ARG A 56 3.23 2.65 6.99
CA ARG A 56 2.60 1.34 7.02
C ARG A 56 1.14 1.50 6.61
N VAL A 57 0.72 0.69 5.66
CA VAL A 57 -0.65 0.66 5.18
C VAL A 57 -1.31 -0.62 5.65
N PHE A 58 -2.52 -0.49 6.16
CA PHE A 58 -3.33 -1.60 6.62
C PHE A 58 -4.47 -1.83 5.62
N PHE A 59 -4.58 -3.05 5.12
CA PHE A 59 -5.64 -3.45 4.19
C PHE A 59 -6.44 -4.61 4.75
N LYS A 60 -7.66 -4.80 4.25
CA LYS A 60 -8.46 -5.99 4.56
C LYS A 60 -7.80 -7.26 4.00
N THR A 61 -7.97 -8.39 4.67
CA THR A 61 -7.37 -9.68 4.28
C THR A 61 -7.70 -10.20 2.89
N GLY A 62 -8.78 -9.71 2.26
CA GLY A 62 -9.16 -10.10 0.89
C GLY A 62 -8.42 -9.35 -0.23
N VAL A 63 -7.62 -8.34 0.10
CA VAL A 63 -6.91 -7.55 -0.90
C VAL A 63 -5.65 -8.27 -1.36
N THR A 64 -5.49 -8.43 -2.67
CA THR A 64 -4.30 -9.05 -3.25
C THR A 64 -3.23 -7.99 -3.47
N ILE A 65 -2.17 -8.03 -2.66
CA ILE A 65 -1.00 -7.15 -2.78
C ILE A 65 0.23 -8.01 -3.02
N LYS A 66 1.02 -7.64 -4.04
CA LYS A 66 2.29 -8.27 -4.40
C LYS A 66 3.43 -7.30 -4.15
N ALA A 67 4.66 -7.81 -4.01
CA ALA A 67 5.84 -6.96 -3.84
C ALA A 67 6.07 -5.98 -5.01
N THR A 68 5.60 -6.33 -6.22
CA THR A 68 5.68 -5.48 -7.42
C THR A 68 4.53 -4.46 -7.52
N THR A 69 3.60 -4.47 -6.56
CA THR A 69 2.47 -3.52 -6.55
C THR A 69 2.97 -2.15 -6.11
N LYS A 70 2.51 -1.10 -6.77
CA LYS A 70 2.67 0.28 -6.32
C LYS A 70 1.36 0.76 -5.72
N ILE A 71 1.46 1.50 -4.63
CA ILE A 71 0.29 2.07 -3.94
C ILE A 71 0.24 3.55 -4.30
N LEU A 72 -0.87 3.98 -4.88
CA LEU A 72 -1.13 5.36 -5.20
C LEU A 72 -2.02 5.95 -4.10
N PHE A 73 -1.50 6.93 -3.38
CA PHE A 73 -2.24 7.61 -2.32
C PHE A 73 -1.95 9.10 -2.37
N ASP A 74 -3.01 9.91 -2.36
CA ASP A 74 -2.92 11.38 -2.43
C ASP A 74 -2.04 11.92 -3.57
N GLY A 75 -2.07 11.24 -4.73
CA GLY A 75 -1.26 11.60 -5.90
C GLY A 75 0.20 11.12 -5.86
N GLU A 76 0.66 10.56 -4.74
CA GLU A 76 2.01 10.01 -4.59
C GLU A 76 2.05 8.50 -4.83
N ARG A 77 3.18 8.01 -5.37
CA ARG A 77 3.42 6.59 -5.67
C ARG A 77 4.40 6.00 -4.68
N PHE A 78 3.93 5.07 -3.88
CA PHE A 78 4.75 4.34 -2.93
C PHE A 78 5.05 2.93 -3.42
N ALA A 79 6.28 2.48 -3.21
CA ALA A 79 6.71 1.12 -3.44
C ALA A 79 6.42 0.25 -2.21
N VAL A 80 6.00 -0.99 -2.45
CA VAL A 80 5.83 -1.98 -1.38
C VAL A 80 7.20 -2.52 -0.98
N LEU A 81 7.60 -2.27 0.28
CA LEU A 81 8.85 -2.79 0.84
C LEU A 81 8.68 -4.16 1.46
N GLN A 82 7.62 -4.34 2.26
CA GLN A 82 7.39 -5.58 2.98
C GLN A 82 5.89 -5.81 3.18
N ILE A 83 5.44 -7.04 2.92
CA ILE A 83 4.07 -7.48 3.20
C ILE A 83 4.13 -8.41 4.41
N ARG A 84 3.49 -8.02 5.51
CA ARG A 84 3.35 -8.86 6.70
C ARG A 84 1.90 -9.34 6.78
N LYS A 85 1.75 -10.65 6.77
CA LYS A 85 0.49 -11.31 7.12
C LYS A 85 0.66 -11.84 8.55
N PRO A 86 0.02 -11.25 9.56
CA PRO A 86 0.02 -11.82 10.90
C PRO A 86 -0.45 -13.28 10.83
N ALA A 87 0.15 -14.17 11.63
CA ALA A 87 -0.23 -15.58 11.66
C ALA A 87 -1.75 -15.77 11.90
N ASP A 88 -2.36 -14.85 12.66
CA ASP A 88 -3.81 -14.77 12.91
C ASP A 88 -4.51 -13.69 12.05
N SER A 89 -4.12 -13.53 10.79
CA SER A 89 -4.71 -12.51 9.91
C SER A 89 -6.24 -12.64 9.78
N THR A 90 -6.80 -13.84 9.95
CA THR A 90 -8.25 -14.10 10.04
C THR A 90 -8.88 -13.52 11.30
N ALA A 91 -8.19 -13.50 12.45
CA ALA A 91 -8.68 -12.91 13.70
C ALA A 91 -8.44 -11.40 13.79
N ARG A 92 -7.39 -10.89 13.12
CA ARG A 92 -7.08 -9.45 13.06
C ARG A 92 -7.71 -8.72 11.87
N HIS A 93 -8.27 -9.47 10.92
CA HIS A 93 -8.97 -8.99 9.72
C HIS A 93 -8.15 -8.08 8.78
N HIS A 94 -6.81 -8.09 8.90
CA HIS A 94 -5.95 -7.24 8.08
C HIS A 94 -4.60 -7.81 7.66
N ILE A 95 -4.04 -7.18 6.64
CA ILE A 95 -2.65 -7.30 6.21
C ILE A 95 -1.93 -5.98 6.44
N GLU A 96 -0.66 -6.05 6.82
CA GLU A 96 0.19 -4.87 7.02
C GLU A 96 1.19 -4.78 5.87
N VAL A 97 1.33 -3.60 5.29
CA VAL A 97 2.23 -3.34 4.17
C VAL A 97 3.13 -2.17 4.54
N ASP A 98 4.42 -2.41 4.71
CA ASP A 98 5.39 -1.32 4.86
C ASP A 98 5.71 -0.75 3.46
N ILE A 99 5.68 0.58 3.34
CA ILE A 99 5.87 1.32 2.09
C ILE A 99 6.97 2.38 2.23
N ALA A 100 7.57 2.75 1.09
CA ALA A 100 8.46 3.91 0.94
C ALA A 100 8.48 4.43 -0.50
#